data_AF-J3NKP8-F1
#
_entry.id   AF-J3NKP8-F1
#
_cell.length_a   1.000
_cell.length_b   1.000
_cell.length_c   1.000
_cell.angle_alpha   90.00
_cell.angle_beta   90.00
_cell.angle_gamma   90.00
#
_symmetry.space_group_name_H-M   'P 1'
#
loop_
_entity.id
_entity.type
_entity.pdbx_description
1 polymer ?
#
loop_
_entity_poly.entity_id
_entity_poly.type
_entity_poly.pdbx_seq_one_letter_code
_entity_poly.pdbx_strand_id
1 'polypeptide(L)'
;FLAHGQPTTLPLHANTWRLPPYLLCKIEPLNISSHRPSTSKQPCTMSAGQQQQHLPPDNGEFWLFGYGSLIWKPPPHFDRRIPGFVTGYVRRFWQASQDHRGTPDKPGRVVTLLERSHWETLTDHHDTAPDRVWGTAYRIEADRVDEVKEYLDIREINGYTIHYTPFHPADGTPGPIRTLVYIGTPDNDQFVGPQDVQALAEHISRSHGPSGPNVDYLLSLHEVLEGLSPESGDEHVTDLAQRVRLLANRTLTGDAPHEFELAKSIKEQEETEK
;
A
#
# COMPACT_ATOMS: atom_id res chain seq x y z
N PHE A 1 -21.45 26.80 50.36
CA PHE A 1 -22.36 25.99 49.53
C PHE A 1 -21.61 25.54 48.30
N LEU A 2 -21.25 24.26 48.27
CA LEU A 2 -20.59 23.57 47.17
C LEU A 2 -21.56 23.43 46.00
N ALA A 3 -21.11 23.67 44.77
CA ALA A 3 -21.83 23.27 43.56
C ALA A 3 -20.92 22.36 42.74
N HIS A 4 -21.21 21.06 42.80
CA HIS A 4 -20.64 20.04 41.94
C HIS A 4 -21.29 20.13 40.56
N GLY A 5 -20.49 20.40 39.52
CA GLY A 5 -20.88 20.17 38.12
C GLY A 5 -20.32 18.83 37.67
N GLN A 6 -21.21 17.87 37.39
CA GLN A 6 -20.83 16.60 36.76
C GLN A 6 -20.48 16.81 35.27
N PRO A 7 -19.50 16.10 34.72
CA PRO A 7 -19.28 16.05 33.28
C PRO A 7 -20.22 15.02 32.64
N THR A 8 -21.01 15.49 31.68
CA THR A 8 -21.85 14.68 30.80
C THR A 8 -20.98 13.88 29.82
N THR A 9 -21.03 12.56 29.93
CA THR A 9 -20.44 11.61 28.97
C THR A 9 -21.31 11.53 27.72
N LEU A 10 -20.77 11.88 26.56
CA LEU A 10 -21.38 11.60 25.25
C LEU A 10 -21.06 10.15 24.82
N PRO A 11 -22.01 9.40 24.24
CA PRO A 11 -21.77 8.03 23.82
C PRO A 11 -20.99 7.98 22.50
N LEU A 12 -19.91 7.20 22.49
CA LEU A 12 -19.22 6.76 21.28
C LEU A 12 -20.17 5.86 20.47
N HIS A 13 -20.72 6.38 19.39
CA HIS A 13 -21.40 5.56 18.39
C HIS A 13 -20.38 4.65 17.69
N ALA A 14 -20.53 3.34 17.89
CA ALA A 14 -19.86 2.34 17.09
C ALA A 14 -20.36 2.45 15.64
N ASN A 15 -19.56 3.04 14.75
CA ASN A 15 -19.79 2.99 13.32
C ASN A 15 -19.52 1.56 12.84
N THR A 16 -20.60 0.77 12.72
CA THR A 16 -20.58 -0.51 12.01
C THR A 16 -20.45 -0.23 10.51
N TRP A 17 -19.23 -0.35 9.98
CA TRP A 17 -18.98 -0.32 8.54
C TRP A 17 -19.59 -1.57 7.89
N ARG A 18 -20.69 -1.40 7.15
CA ARG A 18 -21.19 -2.44 6.24
C ARG A 18 -20.42 -2.35 4.93
N LEU A 19 -19.82 -3.46 4.51
CA LEU A 19 -19.20 -3.61 3.20
C LEU A 19 -20.28 -3.55 2.09
N PRO A 20 -19.99 -2.94 0.93
CA PRO A 20 -20.87 -3.00 -0.24
C PRO A 20 -20.98 -4.44 -0.78
N PRO A 21 -22.15 -4.84 -1.34
CA PRO A 21 -22.54 -6.24 -1.58
C PRO A 21 -21.77 -6.98 -2.69
N TYR A 22 -20.78 -6.39 -3.36
CA TYR A 22 -20.12 -6.98 -4.53
C TYR A 22 -18.79 -7.71 -4.25
N LEU A 23 -18.40 -7.92 -2.98
CA LEU A 23 -17.08 -8.47 -2.63
C LEU A 23 -17.14 -9.76 -1.80
N LEU A 24 -17.77 -10.81 -2.34
CA LEU A 24 -17.67 -12.17 -1.81
C LEU A 24 -17.11 -13.11 -2.88
N CYS A 25 -15.78 -13.24 -2.94
CA CYS A 25 -15.13 -14.33 -3.68
C CYS A 25 -14.64 -15.37 -2.66
N LYS A 26 -15.19 -16.58 -2.73
CA LYS A 26 -14.79 -17.73 -1.92
C LYS A 26 -13.51 -18.32 -2.50
N ILE A 27 -12.49 -18.52 -1.67
CA ILE A 27 -11.29 -19.29 -2.03
C ILE A 27 -11.37 -20.62 -1.27
N GLU A 28 -11.36 -21.73 -2.00
CA GLU A 28 -11.23 -23.09 -1.44
C GLU A 28 -9.74 -23.52 -1.45
N PRO A 29 -9.23 -24.23 -0.43
CA PRO A 29 -7.83 -24.62 -0.36
C PRO A 29 -7.53 -25.91 -1.14
N LEU A 30 -6.44 -25.89 -1.91
CA LEU A 30 -5.84 -27.08 -2.53
C LEU A 30 -4.81 -27.73 -1.59
N ASN A 31 -4.92 -29.05 -1.47
CA ASN A 31 -4.14 -29.93 -0.59
C ASN A 31 -2.86 -30.40 -1.29
N ILE A 32 -1.66 -30.14 -0.72
CA ILE A 32 -0.40 -30.69 -1.24
C ILE A 32 0.45 -31.29 -0.11
N SER A 33 0.92 -32.51 -0.39
CA SER A 33 1.59 -33.46 0.51
C SER A 33 3.05 -33.10 0.81
N SER A 34 3.46 -33.41 2.05
CA SER A 34 4.77 -33.16 2.65
C SER A 34 5.85 -34.16 2.22
N HIS A 35 7.02 -33.69 1.76
CA HIS A 35 8.27 -34.44 1.77
C HIS A 35 9.41 -33.56 2.33
N ARG A 36 10.12 -34.06 3.36
CA ARG A 36 11.31 -33.46 3.99
C ARG A 36 12.58 -34.14 3.47
N PRO A 37 13.71 -33.42 3.46
CA PRO A 37 14.91 -34.02 4.04
C PRO A 37 15.70 -33.09 4.97
N SER A 38 16.41 -33.76 5.88
CA SER A 38 17.37 -33.31 6.89
C SER A 38 18.75 -33.05 6.28
N THR A 39 19.56 -32.11 6.83
CA THR A 39 20.84 -32.42 7.52
C THR A 39 21.62 -31.19 8.03
N SER A 40 22.08 -31.35 9.28
CA SER A 40 23.34 -30.93 9.96
C SER A 40 23.91 -29.51 9.91
N LYS A 41 24.24 -29.04 11.13
CA LYS A 41 24.88 -27.80 11.56
C LYS A 41 26.40 -27.76 11.29
N GLN A 42 26.95 -26.55 11.07
CA GLN A 42 28.17 -26.04 11.71
C GLN A 42 28.24 -24.49 11.60
N PRO A 43 28.76 -23.76 12.60
CA PRO A 43 28.65 -22.30 12.66
C PRO A 43 29.89 -21.59 12.11
N CYS A 44 29.71 -20.67 11.17
CA CYS A 44 30.73 -19.71 10.73
C CYS A 44 30.58 -18.40 11.51
N THR A 45 31.67 -17.96 12.14
CA THR A 45 31.85 -16.63 12.75
C THR A 45 32.03 -15.57 11.67
N MET A 46 31.20 -14.51 11.66
CA MET A 46 31.47 -13.26 10.93
C MET A 46 30.91 -12.02 11.65
N SER A 47 31.81 -11.03 11.75
CA SER A 47 31.70 -9.56 11.72
C SER A 47 30.44 -8.82 12.21
N ALA A 48 30.68 -7.80 13.05
CA ALA A 48 29.72 -6.80 13.47
C ALA A 48 29.30 -5.88 12.31
N GLY A 49 28.03 -5.94 11.92
CA GLY A 49 27.48 -5.02 10.92
C GLY A 49 26.16 -5.51 10.33
N GLN A 50 25.15 -5.80 11.16
CA GLN A 50 23.74 -5.99 10.79
C GLN A 50 22.95 -6.32 12.07
N GLN A 51 22.53 -5.30 12.83
CA GLN A 51 21.70 -5.51 14.02
C GLN A 51 20.46 -4.62 13.96
N GLN A 52 19.48 -5.04 13.16
CA GLN A 52 18.11 -4.53 13.28
C GLN A 52 17.02 -5.59 12.97
N GLN A 53 17.38 -6.87 12.97
CA GLN A 53 16.43 -7.96 12.65
C GLN A 53 16.03 -8.84 13.84
N HIS A 54 16.40 -8.52 15.09
CA HIS A 54 16.24 -9.49 16.19
C HIS A 54 15.83 -8.95 17.56
N LEU A 55 15.20 -7.78 17.62
CA LEU A 55 14.50 -7.41 18.86
C LEU A 55 13.21 -8.28 18.97
N PRO A 56 12.77 -8.74 20.15
CA PRO A 56 11.45 -9.36 20.34
C PRO A 56 10.32 -8.34 20.12
N PRO A 57 9.07 -8.76 19.87
CA PRO A 57 7.94 -7.84 19.88
C PRO A 57 7.80 -7.21 21.27
N ASP A 58 7.46 -5.92 21.34
CA ASP A 58 7.13 -5.31 22.62
C ASP A 58 5.99 -6.13 23.25
N ASN A 59 6.26 -6.69 24.44
CA ASN A 59 5.35 -7.57 25.18
C ASN A 59 4.98 -8.93 24.53
N GLY A 60 5.67 -9.34 23.46
CA GLY A 60 5.45 -10.65 22.82
C GLY A 60 4.22 -10.76 21.90
N GLU A 61 3.54 -9.64 21.61
CA GLU A 61 2.41 -9.61 20.68
C GLU A 61 2.87 -9.53 19.22
N PHE A 62 2.13 -10.17 18.29
CA PHE A 62 2.38 -10.01 16.87
C PHE A 62 1.44 -8.97 16.27
N TRP A 63 2.02 -7.94 15.66
CA TRP A 63 1.28 -6.90 14.96
C TRP A 63 1.70 -6.79 13.50
N LEU A 64 0.72 -6.72 12.60
CA LEU A 64 0.90 -6.54 11.16
C LEU A 64 0.44 -5.15 10.74
N PHE A 65 1.29 -4.39 10.05
CA PHE A 65 0.92 -3.10 9.48
C PHE A 65 0.52 -3.25 8.00
N GLY A 66 -0.71 -2.85 7.69
CA GLY A 66 -1.24 -2.76 6.34
C GLY A 66 -1.24 -1.33 5.82
N TYR A 67 -0.53 -1.08 4.72
CA TYR A 67 -0.46 0.21 4.02
C TYR A 67 -1.09 0.21 2.62
N GLY A 68 -1.53 -0.96 2.14
CA GLY A 68 -2.18 -1.15 0.84
C GLY A 68 -3.53 -1.85 1.00
N SER A 69 -3.74 -2.92 0.22
CA SER A 69 -4.98 -3.70 0.25
C SER A 69 -5.40 -4.23 1.62
N LEU A 70 -4.45 -4.46 2.53
CA LEU A 70 -4.73 -4.86 3.91
C LEU A 70 -5.59 -3.86 4.68
N ILE A 71 -5.68 -2.59 4.25
CA ILE A 71 -6.55 -1.61 4.92
C ILE A 71 -8.03 -1.97 4.74
N TRP A 72 -8.46 -2.44 3.56
CA TRP A 72 -9.86 -2.83 3.28
C TRP A 72 -10.10 -4.34 3.13
N LYS A 73 -9.04 -5.13 2.92
CA LYS A 73 -9.03 -6.59 2.91
C LYS A 73 -8.12 -7.10 4.02
N PRO A 74 -8.60 -7.09 5.28
CA PRO A 74 -7.79 -7.42 6.45
C PRO A 74 -7.26 -8.87 6.39
N PRO A 75 -6.19 -9.20 7.14
CA PRO A 75 -5.76 -10.58 7.30
C PRO A 75 -6.83 -11.39 8.05
N PRO A 76 -6.81 -12.74 7.99
CA PRO A 76 -7.61 -13.54 8.90
C PRO A 76 -7.09 -13.44 10.35
N HIS A 77 -7.90 -13.90 11.31
CA HIS A 77 -7.50 -14.13 12.72
C HIS A 77 -6.93 -12.94 13.49
N PHE A 78 -7.27 -11.70 13.10
CA PHE A 78 -6.97 -10.53 13.92
C PHE A 78 -8.05 -10.34 15.00
N ASP A 79 -7.63 -9.94 16.19
CA ASP A 79 -8.53 -9.61 17.30
C ASP A 79 -8.58 -8.10 17.61
N ARG A 80 -7.61 -7.34 17.10
CA ARG A 80 -7.57 -5.87 17.16
C ARG A 80 -7.19 -5.28 15.81
N ARG A 81 -7.78 -4.13 15.49
CA ARG A 81 -7.53 -3.34 14.28
C ARG A 81 -7.47 -1.86 14.65
N ILE A 82 -6.34 -1.20 14.41
CA ILE A 82 -6.09 0.17 14.87
C ILE A 82 -5.56 1.04 13.72
N PRO A 83 -6.24 2.14 13.35
CA PRO A 83 -5.69 3.16 12.46
C PRO A 83 -4.45 3.84 13.05
N GLY A 84 -3.52 4.24 12.19
CA GLY A 84 -2.31 4.95 12.61
C GLY A 84 -1.32 5.03 11.47
N PHE A 85 -0.05 5.31 11.78
CA PHE A 85 0.95 5.55 10.75
C PHE A 85 2.34 5.02 11.13
N VAL A 86 3.17 4.85 10.10
CA VAL A 86 4.61 4.65 10.24
C VAL A 86 5.34 5.88 9.69
N THR A 87 6.59 6.08 10.08
CA THR A 87 7.45 7.18 9.62
C THR A 87 8.70 6.63 8.93
N GLY A 88 9.43 7.48 8.19
CA GLY A 88 10.65 7.08 7.48
C GLY A 88 10.41 6.34 6.17
N TYR A 89 9.15 6.25 5.72
CA TYR A 89 8.78 5.63 4.45
C TYR A 89 7.99 6.57 3.56
N VAL A 90 7.94 6.25 2.27
CA VAL A 90 7.11 6.89 1.25
C VAL A 90 6.32 5.82 0.51
N ARG A 91 5.02 6.02 0.31
CA ARG A 91 4.15 5.09 -0.44
C ARG A 91 4.09 5.47 -1.91
N ARG A 92 4.31 4.50 -2.80
CA ARG A 92 4.20 4.70 -4.26
C ARG A 92 3.59 3.52 -4.98
N PHE A 93 2.86 3.77 -6.06
CA PHE A 93 2.31 2.77 -6.99
C PHE A 93 3.39 2.18 -7.92
N TRP A 94 4.56 1.85 -7.36
CA TRP A 94 5.76 1.45 -8.10
C TRP A 94 6.07 -0.05 -7.99
N GLN A 95 5.09 -0.87 -7.64
CA GLN A 95 5.18 -2.32 -7.69
C GLN A 95 4.30 -2.86 -8.82
N ALA A 96 4.88 -3.66 -9.71
CA ALA A 96 4.14 -4.40 -10.72
C ALA A 96 3.30 -5.51 -10.06
N SER A 97 2.03 -5.66 -10.48
CA SER A 97 1.16 -6.75 -10.02
C SER A 97 0.81 -7.70 -11.16
N GLN A 98 1.34 -8.91 -11.12
CA GLN A 98 1.21 -9.91 -12.20
C GLN A 98 0.11 -10.95 -11.93
N ASP A 99 -0.44 -10.99 -10.73
CA ASP A 99 -1.30 -12.05 -10.19
C ASP A 99 -2.63 -11.54 -9.61
N HIS A 100 -2.70 -10.25 -9.23
CA HIS A 100 -3.88 -9.64 -8.65
C HIS A 100 -4.52 -8.60 -9.56
N ARG A 101 -3.82 -7.49 -9.82
CA ARG A 101 -4.36 -6.32 -10.55
C ARG A 101 -3.88 -6.22 -11.99
N GLY A 102 -3.11 -7.20 -12.42
CA GLY A 102 -2.74 -7.43 -13.81
C GLY A 102 -2.56 -8.92 -14.07
N THR A 103 -1.79 -9.20 -15.11
CA THR A 103 -1.38 -10.55 -15.53
C THR A 103 0.13 -10.55 -15.75
N PRO A 104 0.79 -11.72 -15.90
CA PRO A 104 2.22 -11.76 -16.20
C PRO A 104 2.60 -10.96 -17.46
N ASP A 105 1.78 -11.04 -18.52
CA ASP A 105 2.02 -10.34 -19.78
C ASP A 105 1.65 -8.84 -19.73
N LYS A 106 0.67 -8.49 -18.89
CA LYS A 106 0.16 -7.12 -18.72
C LYS A 106 0.05 -6.81 -17.22
N PRO A 107 1.17 -6.54 -16.53
CA PRO A 107 1.17 -6.33 -15.10
C PRO A 107 0.45 -5.04 -14.73
N GLY A 108 -0.30 -5.07 -13.64
CA GLY A 108 -0.89 -3.89 -13.02
C GLY A 108 0.14 -3.10 -12.21
N ARG A 109 -0.34 -2.16 -11.40
CA ARG A 109 0.42 -1.33 -10.47
C ARG A 109 -0.26 -1.32 -9.11
N VAL A 110 0.49 -1.69 -8.08
CA VAL A 110 0.08 -1.67 -6.68
C VAL A 110 1.09 -0.89 -5.87
N VAL A 111 0.75 -0.61 -4.61
CA VAL A 111 1.63 0.18 -3.74
C VAL A 111 2.75 -0.66 -3.13
N THR A 112 3.92 -0.04 -3.00
CA THR A 112 5.00 -0.46 -2.10
C THR A 112 5.41 0.70 -1.21
N LEU A 113 6.25 0.43 -0.21
CA LEU A 113 6.93 1.43 0.60
C LEU A 113 8.38 1.54 0.16
N LEU A 114 8.89 2.76 0.07
CA LEU A 114 10.31 3.03 -0.08
C LEU A 114 10.80 3.65 1.22
N GLU A 115 12.02 3.30 1.65
CA GLU A 115 12.69 4.11 2.66
C GLU A 115 12.82 5.54 2.15
N ARG A 116 12.50 6.50 3.01
CA ARG A 116 12.51 7.93 2.66
C ARG A 116 13.87 8.38 2.15
N SER A 117 14.94 7.93 2.80
CA SER A 117 16.33 8.21 2.38
C SER A 117 16.63 7.73 0.97
N HIS A 118 16.12 6.56 0.57
CA HIS A 118 16.28 6.05 -0.79
C HIS A 118 15.42 6.83 -1.78
N TRP A 119 14.15 7.08 -1.44
CA TRP A 119 13.24 7.86 -2.28
C TRP A 119 13.78 9.27 -2.58
N GLU A 120 14.41 9.92 -1.61
CA GLU A 120 15.06 11.24 -1.78
C GLU A 120 16.24 11.23 -2.77
N THR A 121 16.79 10.06 -3.12
CA THR A 121 17.82 9.93 -4.17
C THR A 121 17.22 9.82 -5.58
N LEU A 122 15.92 9.60 -5.68
CA LEU A 122 15.21 9.38 -6.94
C LEU A 122 14.55 10.66 -7.44
N THR A 123 14.31 10.75 -8.74
CA THR A 123 13.49 11.83 -9.34
C THR A 123 12.05 11.36 -9.45
N ASP A 124 11.22 11.79 -8.50
CA ASP A 124 9.77 11.54 -8.50
C ASP A 124 9.02 12.71 -9.16
N HIS A 125 7.80 12.45 -9.65
CA HIS A 125 6.89 13.50 -10.10
C HIS A 125 6.42 14.39 -8.94
N HIS A 126 6.22 13.78 -7.76
CA HIS A 126 5.89 14.50 -6.54
C HIS A 126 7.17 14.90 -5.83
N ASP A 127 7.53 16.19 -5.84
CA ASP A 127 8.76 16.70 -5.19
C ASP A 127 8.74 16.57 -3.66
N THR A 128 7.58 16.29 -3.07
CA THR A 128 7.40 16.06 -1.64
C THR A 128 6.60 14.78 -1.37
N ALA A 129 6.74 14.25 -0.15
CA ALA A 129 5.96 13.14 0.33
C ALA A 129 5.63 13.33 1.82
N PRO A 130 4.42 12.95 2.28
CA PRO A 130 4.03 13.06 3.69
C PRO A 130 5.00 12.33 4.63
N ASP A 131 5.34 12.93 5.77
CA ASP A 131 6.22 12.32 6.78
C ASP A 131 5.63 11.02 7.38
N ARG A 132 4.31 10.88 7.28
CA ARG A 132 3.53 9.78 7.85
C ARG A 132 2.88 8.98 6.75
N VAL A 133 3.13 7.68 6.75
CA VAL A 133 2.45 6.71 5.90
C VAL A 133 1.31 6.10 6.70
N TRP A 134 0.08 6.53 6.42
CA TRP A 134 -1.11 6.10 7.17
C TRP A 134 -1.66 4.76 6.73
N GLY A 135 -1.99 3.89 7.67
CA GLY A 135 -2.56 2.59 7.40
C GLY A 135 -3.29 2.03 8.60
N THR A 136 -3.22 0.71 8.76
CA THR A 136 -3.89 0.02 9.85
C THR A 136 -3.01 -1.09 10.41
N ALA A 137 -2.86 -1.12 11.73
CA ALA A 137 -2.21 -2.23 12.43
C ALA A 137 -3.24 -3.27 12.88
N TYR A 138 -2.88 -4.54 12.74
CA TYR A 138 -3.68 -5.70 13.12
C TYR A 138 -2.92 -6.52 14.16
N ARG A 139 -3.53 -6.79 15.32
CA ARG A 139 -2.96 -7.76 16.26
C ARG A 139 -3.44 -9.15 15.89
N ILE A 140 -2.50 -10.10 15.80
CA ILE A 140 -2.80 -11.51 15.55
C ILE A 140 -2.58 -12.29 16.84
N GLU A 141 -3.51 -13.18 17.16
CA GLU A 141 -3.39 -14.08 18.32
C GLU A 141 -2.16 -14.99 18.16
N ALA A 142 -1.46 -15.24 19.27
CA ALA A 142 -0.16 -15.92 19.26
C ALA A 142 -0.20 -17.32 18.61
N ASP A 143 -1.30 -18.05 18.76
CA ASP A 143 -1.54 -19.38 18.19
C ASP A 143 -1.93 -19.35 16.70
N ARG A 144 -2.18 -18.16 16.14
CA ARG A 144 -2.55 -17.93 14.73
C ARG A 144 -1.47 -17.25 13.91
N VAL A 145 -0.38 -16.81 14.54
CA VAL A 145 0.71 -16.07 13.87
C VAL A 145 1.27 -16.85 12.68
N ASP A 146 1.53 -18.14 12.85
CA ASP A 146 2.13 -18.96 11.78
C ASP A 146 1.18 -19.12 10.58
N GLU A 147 -0.12 -19.31 10.85
CA GLU A 147 -1.16 -19.40 9.82
C GLU A 147 -1.31 -18.08 9.05
N VAL A 148 -1.25 -16.93 9.75
CA VAL A 148 -1.32 -15.61 9.12
C VAL A 148 -0.06 -15.31 8.32
N LYS A 149 1.13 -15.70 8.81
CA LYS A 149 2.38 -15.56 8.03
C LYS A 149 2.34 -16.39 6.76
N GLU A 150 1.91 -17.64 6.83
CA GLU A 150 1.76 -18.50 5.64
C GLU A 150 0.76 -17.90 4.64
N TYR A 151 -0.37 -17.39 5.12
CA TYR A 151 -1.33 -16.66 4.29
C TYR A 151 -0.71 -15.44 3.60
N LEU A 152 0.10 -14.66 4.31
CA LEU A 152 0.75 -13.46 3.76
C LEU A 152 1.89 -13.83 2.80
N ASP A 153 2.65 -14.89 3.07
CA ASP A 153 3.73 -15.34 2.19
C ASP A 153 3.19 -15.81 0.83
N ILE A 154 1.98 -16.41 0.80
CA ILE A 154 1.29 -16.73 -0.45
C ILE A 154 0.79 -15.46 -1.15
N ARG A 155 0.25 -14.51 -0.39
CA ARG A 155 -0.34 -13.27 -0.92
C ARG A 155 0.72 -12.30 -1.46
N GLU A 156 1.92 -12.33 -0.90
CA GLU A 156 3.01 -11.40 -1.18
C GLU A 156 4.21 -12.10 -1.85
N ILE A 157 3.95 -13.28 -2.46
CA ILE A 157 4.95 -14.21 -3.05
C ILE A 157 5.92 -13.57 -4.05
N ASN A 158 5.58 -12.40 -4.58
CA ASN A 158 6.31 -11.75 -5.65
C ASN A 158 7.21 -10.59 -5.19
N GLY A 159 8.19 -10.89 -4.33
CA GLY A 159 9.32 -9.96 -4.07
C GLY A 159 9.13 -8.98 -2.91
N TYR A 160 8.12 -9.19 -2.06
CA TYR A 160 8.04 -8.48 -0.78
C TYR A 160 8.97 -9.12 0.25
N THR A 161 9.64 -8.27 1.03
CA THR A 161 10.50 -8.66 2.15
C THR A 161 9.88 -8.22 3.47
N ILE A 162 10.18 -8.95 4.54
CA ILE A 162 9.66 -8.65 5.88
C ILE A 162 10.54 -7.61 6.56
N HIS A 163 9.93 -6.52 7.02
CA HIS A 163 10.55 -5.48 7.84
C HIS A 163 9.80 -5.29 9.15
N TYR A 164 10.44 -4.67 10.13
CA TYR A 164 9.78 -4.22 11.35
C TYR A 164 9.92 -2.72 11.51
N THR A 165 8.81 -2.05 11.82
CA THR A 165 8.76 -0.59 11.95
C THR A 165 7.92 -0.15 13.16
N PRO A 166 8.30 0.95 13.84
CA PRO A 166 7.46 1.57 14.86
C PRO A 166 6.19 2.15 14.22
N PHE A 167 5.04 1.63 14.63
CA PHE A 167 3.72 2.12 14.26
C PHE A 167 3.19 3.02 15.38
N HIS A 168 2.65 4.17 15.01
CA HIS A 168 2.06 5.15 15.93
C HIS A 168 0.54 5.07 15.84
N PRO A 169 -0.14 4.54 16.87
CA PRO A 169 -1.60 4.44 16.90
C PRO A 169 -2.26 5.82 16.91
N ALA A 170 -3.36 5.97 16.18
CA ALA A 170 -4.18 7.18 16.19
C ALA A 170 -5.31 7.16 17.24
N ASP A 171 -5.45 6.06 17.99
CA ASP A 171 -6.48 5.88 19.02
C ASP A 171 -6.10 6.47 20.40
N GLY A 172 -4.99 7.22 20.47
CA GLY A 172 -4.47 7.80 21.70
C GLY A 172 -3.61 6.85 22.53
N THR A 173 -3.36 5.62 22.07
CA THR A 173 -2.41 4.70 22.73
C THR A 173 -1.03 5.35 22.82
N PRO A 174 -0.42 5.43 24.03
CA PRO A 174 0.89 6.01 24.20
C PRO A 174 1.99 5.16 23.58
N GLY A 175 2.91 5.82 22.86
CA GLY A 175 4.13 5.19 22.34
C GLY A 175 3.90 4.35 21.07
N PRO A 176 4.98 4.05 20.33
CA PRO A 176 4.89 3.22 19.15
C PRO A 176 4.67 1.74 19.52
N ILE A 177 3.96 1.02 18.66
CA ILE A 177 3.84 -0.44 18.66
C ILE A 177 4.75 -0.96 17.57
N ARG A 178 5.59 -1.95 17.86
CA ARG A 178 6.37 -2.59 16.81
C ARG A 178 5.47 -3.44 15.90
N THR A 179 5.54 -3.19 14.60
CA THR A 179 4.75 -3.90 13.59
C THR A 179 5.63 -4.57 12.56
N LEU A 180 5.20 -5.72 12.06
CA LEU A 180 5.71 -6.35 10.85
C LEU A 180 5.08 -5.67 9.63
N VAL A 181 5.86 -5.42 8.59
CA VAL A 181 5.39 -4.86 7.33
C VAL A 181 6.07 -5.59 6.16
N TYR A 182 5.29 -5.91 5.12
CA TYR A 182 5.80 -6.49 3.87
C TYR A 182 6.15 -5.37 2.90
N ILE A 183 7.40 -5.27 2.43
CA ILE A 183 7.88 -4.20 1.53
C ILE A 183 8.51 -4.79 0.26
N GLY A 184 8.02 -4.39 -0.91
CA GLY A 184 8.62 -4.70 -2.20
C GLY A 184 9.80 -3.75 -2.41
N THR A 185 11.01 -4.24 -2.20
CA THR A 185 12.22 -3.41 -2.23
C THR A 185 12.57 -2.99 -3.65
N PRO A 186 13.36 -1.90 -3.82
CA PRO A 186 13.85 -1.48 -5.13
C PRO A 186 14.67 -2.53 -5.88
N ASP A 187 15.31 -3.44 -5.16
CA ASP A 187 16.10 -4.54 -5.74
C ASP A 187 15.24 -5.68 -6.31
N ASN A 188 13.91 -5.61 -6.20
CA ASN A 188 13.01 -6.65 -6.68
C ASN A 188 12.61 -6.41 -8.16
N ASP A 189 12.50 -7.49 -8.95
CA ASP A 189 12.21 -7.45 -10.39
C ASP A 189 10.87 -6.78 -10.76
N GLN A 190 9.95 -6.68 -9.80
CA GLN A 190 8.65 -6.02 -9.97
C GLN A 190 8.67 -4.55 -9.53
N PHE A 191 9.78 -4.02 -9.01
CA PHE A 191 9.92 -2.59 -8.79
C PHE A 191 10.04 -1.88 -10.14
N VAL A 192 9.15 -0.91 -10.37
CA VAL A 192 9.02 -0.22 -11.67
C VAL A 192 9.12 1.30 -11.53
N GLY A 193 9.54 1.79 -10.37
CA GLY A 193 9.69 3.22 -10.09
C GLY A 193 11.07 3.77 -10.42
N PRO A 194 11.22 5.11 -10.46
CA PRO A 194 10.16 6.12 -10.53
C PRO A 194 9.36 6.07 -11.84
N GLN A 195 8.13 6.61 -11.84
CA GLN A 195 7.29 6.67 -13.04
C GLN A 195 6.64 8.05 -13.21
N ASP A 196 6.45 8.48 -14.45
CA ASP A 196 5.57 9.60 -14.76
C ASP A 196 4.15 9.29 -14.30
N VAL A 197 3.56 10.21 -13.52
CA VAL A 197 2.27 9.96 -12.86
C VAL A 197 1.12 9.88 -13.85
N GLN A 198 1.20 10.57 -14.99
CA GLN A 198 0.15 10.53 -16.01
C GLN A 198 0.18 9.20 -16.76
N ALA A 199 1.36 8.76 -17.19
CA ALA A 199 1.55 7.44 -17.79
C ALA A 199 1.16 6.32 -16.80
N LEU A 200 1.45 6.49 -15.52
CA LEU A 200 1.04 5.56 -14.45
C LEU A 200 -0.49 5.52 -14.31
N ALA A 201 -1.18 6.66 -14.32
CA ALA A 201 -2.64 6.70 -14.28
C ALA A 201 -3.28 6.02 -15.49
N GLU A 202 -2.74 6.23 -16.69
CA GLU A 202 -3.19 5.54 -17.92
C GLU A 202 -2.91 4.04 -17.90
N HIS A 203 -1.78 3.64 -17.30
CA HIS A 203 -1.46 2.24 -17.09
C HIS A 203 -2.46 1.58 -16.14
N ILE A 204 -2.74 2.22 -15.01
CA ILE A 204 -3.73 1.75 -14.02
C ILE A 204 -5.13 1.68 -14.64
N SER A 205 -5.54 2.66 -15.44
CA SER A 205 -6.89 2.70 -16.01
C SER A 205 -7.16 1.55 -16.99
N ARG A 206 -6.13 1.06 -17.69
CA ARG A 206 -6.24 -0.05 -18.66
C ARG A 206 -5.92 -1.43 -18.08
N SER A 207 -5.40 -1.50 -16.85
CA SER A 207 -4.93 -2.76 -16.24
C SER A 207 -6.06 -3.54 -15.55
N HIS A 208 -6.03 -4.86 -15.70
CA HIS A 208 -6.99 -5.78 -15.10
C HIS A 208 -6.32 -7.12 -14.78
N GLY A 209 -6.65 -7.69 -13.63
CA GLY A 209 -6.16 -9.01 -13.21
C GLY A 209 -7.23 -9.88 -12.54
N PRO A 210 -6.86 -11.07 -12.03
CA PRO A 210 -7.78 -12.00 -11.37
C PRO A 210 -8.56 -11.41 -10.18
N SER A 211 -7.98 -10.40 -9.51
CA SER A 211 -8.62 -9.69 -8.39
C SER A 211 -9.47 -8.49 -8.83
N GLY A 212 -9.68 -8.32 -10.15
CA GLY A 212 -10.47 -7.26 -10.77
C GLY A 212 -9.62 -6.13 -11.39
N PRO A 213 -10.29 -5.06 -11.87
CA PRO A 213 -9.65 -3.87 -12.42
C PRO A 213 -8.61 -3.26 -11.47
N ASN A 214 -7.54 -2.70 -12.02
CA ASN A 214 -6.54 -2.01 -11.21
C ASN A 214 -7.06 -0.67 -10.67
N VAL A 215 -7.95 0.00 -11.41
CA VAL A 215 -8.63 1.22 -10.93
C VAL A 215 -9.35 0.98 -9.60
N ASP A 216 -9.98 -0.18 -9.41
CA ASP A 216 -10.66 -0.52 -8.15
C ASP A 216 -9.70 -0.56 -6.97
N TYR A 217 -8.46 -1.03 -7.18
CA TYR A 217 -7.43 -1.00 -6.13
C TYR A 217 -7.12 0.44 -5.71
N LEU A 218 -6.85 1.30 -6.70
CA LEU A 218 -6.48 2.70 -6.48
C LEU A 218 -7.61 3.46 -5.78
N LEU A 219 -8.84 3.34 -6.28
CA LEU A 219 -9.99 4.05 -5.73
C LEU A 219 -10.38 3.53 -4.35
N SER A 220 -10.29 2.21 -4.11
CA SER A 220 -10.50 1.65 -2.76
C SER A 220 -9.46 2.19 -1.78
N LEU A 221 -8.18 2.22 -2.18
CA LEU A 221 -7.10 2.72 -1.33
C LEU A 221 -7.30 4.21 -1.01
N HIS A 222 -7.61 5.02 -2.02
CA HIS A 222 -7.91 6.45 -1.84
C HIS A 222 -9.07 6.64 -0.85
N GLU A 223 -10.20 5.94 -1.05
CA GLU A 223 -11.37 6.07 -0.17
C GLU A 223 -11.05 5.69 1.29
N VAL A 224 -10.38 4.55 1.52
CA VAL A 224 -10.08 4.15 2.90
C VAL A 224 -9.05 5.06 3.54
N LEU A 225 -8.08 5.61 2.80
CA LEU A 225 -7.13 6.56 3.36
C LEU A 225 -7.79 7.85 3.81
N GLU A 226 -8.70 8.41 3.01
CA GLU A 226 -9.49 9.58 3.41
C GLU A 226 -10.37 9.29 4.65
N GLY A 227 -10.74 8.03 4.85
CA GLY A 227 -11.58 7.59 5.97
C GLY A 227 -10.85 7.21 7.27
N LEU A 228 -9.51 7.10 7.29
CA LEU A 228 -8.77 6.68 8.50
C LEU A 228 -8.64 7.81 9.55
N SER A 229 -8.41 9.05 9.10
CA SER A 229 -8.15 10.23 9.90
C SER A 229 -8.25 11.50 9.02
N PRO A 230 -8.55 12.69 9.57
CA PRO A 230 -8.43 13.94 8.82
C PRO A 230 -7.05 14.21 8.23
N GLU A 231 -5.99 13.59 8.77
CA GLU A 231 -4.59 13.77 8.34
C GLU A 231 -4.07 12.60 7.49
N SER A 232 -4.91 11.62 7.12
CA SER A 232 -4.45 10.38 6.47
C SER A 232 -4.51 10.36 4.95
N GLY A 233 -4.88 11.48 4.33
CA GLY A 233 -4.75 11.66 2.88
C GLY A 233 -3.31 11.48 2.42
N ASP A 234 -3.14 10.98 1.19
CA ASP A 234 -1.84 10.73 0.58
C ASP A 234 -1.81 11.40 -0.81
N GLU A 235 -0.93 12.39 -0.97
CA GLU A 235 -0.86 13.23 -2.18
C GLU A 235 -0.71 12.40 -3.47
N HIS A 236 0.15 11.38 -3.45
CA HIS A 236 0.40 10.54 -4.61
C HIS A 236 -0.83 9.70 -4.98
N VAL A 237 -1.49 9.13 -3.97
CA VAL A 237 -2.72 8.35 -4.18
C VAL A 237 -3.86 9.24 -4.67
N THR A 238 -4.00 10.44 -4.09
CA THR A 238 -5.03 11.41 -4.45
C THR A 238 -4.86 11.92 -5.88
N ASP A 239 -3.64 12.28 -6.27
CA ASP A 239 -3.34 12.72 -7.65
C ASP A 239 -3.66 11.61 -8.67
N LEU A 240 -3.19 10.38 -8.44
CA LEU A 240 -3.52 9.25 -9.30
C LEU A 240 -5.03 9.01 -9.39
N ALA A 241 -5.74 9.05 -8.26
CA ALA A 241 -7.19 8.83 -8.24
C ALA A 241 -7.94 9.92 -9.03
N GLN A 242 -7.49 11.18 -8.97
CA GLN A 242 -8.06 12.27 -9.76
C GLN A 242 -7.81 12.06 -11.26
N ARG A 243 -6.58 11.72 -11.66
CA ARG A 243 -6.23 11.48 -13.07
C ARG A 243 -7.04 10.33 -13.68
N VAL A 244 -7.19 9.22 -12.96
CA VAL A 244 -7.98 8.08 -13.44
C VAL A 244 -9.47 8.43 -13.59
N ARG A 245 -10.04 9.24 -12.67
CA ARG A 245 -11.41 9.75 -12.81
C ARG A 245 -11.56 10.65 -14.05
N LEU A 246 -10.58 11.51 -14.34
CA LEU A 246 -10.59 12.34 -15.54
C LEU A 246 -10.49 11.52 -16.83
N LEU A 247 -9.64 10.48 -16.86
CA LEU A 247 -9.53 9.55 -17.99
C LEU A 247 -10.85 8.81 -18.26
N ALA A 248 -11.54 8.37 -17.20
CA ALA A 248 -12.85 7.74 -17.32
C ALA A 248 -13.89 8.70 -17.92
N ASN A 249 -13.92 9.96 -17.46
CA ASN A 249 -14.84 10.97 -17.98
C ASN A 249 -14.59 11.28 -19.46
N ARG A 250 -13.33 11.41 -19.90
CA ARG A 250 -12.98 11.64 -21.33
C ARG A 250 -13.46 10.49 -22.23
N THR A 251 -13.36 9.26 -21.73
CA THR A 251 -13.83 8.07 -22.44
C THR A 251 -15.35 8.09 -22.60
N LEU A 252 -16.08 8.60 -21.60
CA LEU A 252 -17.54 8.75 -21.63
C LEU A 252 -18.01 9.90 -22.52
N THR A 253 -17.25 11.01 -22.60
CA THR A 253 -17.59 12.19 -23.40
C THR A 253 -17.17 12.09 -24.87
N GLY A 254 -16.37 11.08 -25.24
CA GLY A 254 -15.94 10.85 -26.63
C GLY A 254 -14.84 11.81 -27.11
N ASP A 255 -14.19 12.54 -26.20
CA ASP A 255 -13.05 13.40 -26.56
C ASP A 255 -11.83 12.52 -26.83
N ALA A 256 -11.53 12.30 -28.12
CA ALA A 256 -10.25 11.75 -28.55
C ALA A 256 -9.11 12.68 -28.10
N PRO A 257 -7.93 12.15 -27.72
CA PRO A 257 -6.80 13.00 -27.39
C PRO A 257 -6.43 13.82 -28.62
N HIS A 258 -6.56 15.14 -28.51
CA HIS A 258 -6.01 16.09 -29.46
C HIS A 258 -4.49 15.87 -29.45
N GLU A 259 -4.01 15.16 -30.46
CA GLU A 259 -2.61 15.01 -30.79
C GLU A 259 -2.01 16.43 -30.77
N PHE A 260 -0.97 16.63 -29.97
CA PHE A 260 -0.27 17.91 -29.83
C PHE A 260 0.50 18.13 -31.13
N GLU A 261 -0.23 18.51 -32.17
CA GLU A 261 0.25 18.67 -33.53
C GLU A 261 1.14 19.91 -33.59
N LEU A 262 2.45 19.63 -33.54
CA LEU A 262 3.43 20.27 -34.40
C LEU A 262 3.35 21.81 -34.53
N ALA A 263 3.29 22.54 -33.42
CA ALA A 263 3.61 23.98 -33.40
C ALA A 263 5.11 24.28 -33.62
N LYS A 264 5.80 23.42 -34.38
CA LYS A 264 7.16 23.64 -34.92
C LYS A 264 7.16 24.08 -36.38
N SER A 265 6.01 24.19 -37.06
CA SER A 265 6.02 24.44 -38.52
C SER A 265 5.49 25.81 -39.00
N ILE A 266 5.17 26.77 -38.14
CA ILE A 266 4.77 28.14 -38.60
C ILE A 266 5.91 29.16 -38.48
N LYS A 267 7.08 28.77 -37.94
CA LYS A 267 8.25 29.66 -37.89
C LYS A 267 9.15 29.63 -39.14
N GLU A 268 8.77 28.92 -40.20
CA GLU A 268 9.60 28.77 -41.42
C GLU A 268 8.91 29.12 -42.76
N GLN A 269 7.74 29.79 -42.75
CA GLN A 269 7.12 30.24 -44.02
C GLN A 269 6.73 31.73 -44.11
N GLU A 270 7.04 32.56 -43.12
CA GLU A 270 6.93 34.04 -43.26
C GLU A 270 8.28 34.72 -43.58
N GLU A 271 9.29 33.98 -44.02
CA GLU A 271 10.53 34.55 -44.58
C GLU A 271 10.66 34.34 -46.11
N THR A 272 9.59 33.91 -46.79
CA THR A 272 9.60 33.79 -48.26
C THR A 272 8.23 34.10 -48.86
N GLU A 273 7.77 35.35 -48.76
CA GLU A 273 7.09 36.07 -49.86
C GLU A 273 6.70 37.50 -49.43
N LYS A 274 7.32 38.47 -50.12
CA LYS A 274 7.08 39.93 -50.20
C LYS A 274 7.87 40.87 -49.28
#